data_AF-A0A1A2P5D3-F1
#
_entry.id   AF-A0A1A2P5D3-F1
#
_cell.length_a   1.000
_cell.length_b   1.000
_cell.length_c   1.000
_cell.angle_alpha   90.00
_cell.angle_beta   90.00
_cell.angle_gamma   90.00
#
_symmetry.space_group_name_H-M   'P 1'
#
loop_
_entity.id
_entity.type
_entity.pdbx_description
1 polymer ?
#
loop_
_entity_poly.entity_id
_entity_poly.type
_entity_poly.pdbx_seq_one_letter_code
_entity_poly.pdbx_strand_id
1 'polypeptide(L)'
;MRTATRVTSCVATAGLLATALWGAEAAHADNADEQQACQLMDDPSAAQQGYAPAEYTFMVLRGRMSAQRARDVMSLAAQEVCPNHIIDLPASWR
;
A
#
# COMPACT_ATOMS: atom_id res chain seq x y z
N MET A 1 49.84 -39.67 8.12
CA MET A 1 49.02 -40.88 8.32
C MET A 1 47.65 -40.63 7.74
N ARG A 2 47.21 -41.47 6.80
CA ARG A 2 45.93 -41.39 6.07
C ARG A 2 44.83 -42.14 6.83
N THR A 3 43.61 -41.62 6.84
CA THR A 3 42.29 -42.32 6.89
C THR A 3 41.21 -41.25 7.16
N ALA A 4 40.00 -41.27 6.63
CA ALA A 4 39.34 -42.10 5.64
C ALA A 4 38.15 -41.30 5.09
N THR A 5 38.02 -41.23 3.77
CA THR A 5 36.85 -40.67 3.08
C THR A 5 35.68 -41.65 3.20
N ARG A 6 34.51 -41.18 3.67
CA ARG A 6 33.24 -41.89 3.44
C ARG A 6 32.34 -40.98 2.60
N VAL A 7 32.22 -41.35 1.34
CA VAL A 7 31.20 -40.84 0.42
C VAL A 7 29.94 -41.67 0.67
N THR A 8 28.88 -41.03 1.15
CA THR A 8 27.54 -41.63 1.15
C THR A 8 26.64 -40.74 0.30
N SER A 9 26.43 -41.13 -0.95
CA SER A 9 25.36 -40.60 -1.79
C SER A 9 24.05 -41.28 -1.42
N CYS A 10 23.04 -40.50 -1.06
CA CYS A 10 21.64 -40.89 -1.22
C CYS A 10 20.94 -39.79 -2.00
N VAL A 11 20.45 -40.17 -3.18
CA VAL A 11 19.71 -39.37 -4.14
C VAL A 11 18.23 -39.34 -3.76
N ALA A 12 17.60 -38.22 -4.13
CA ALA A 12 16.15 -37.96 -4.25
C ALA A 12 15.40 -37.62 -2.95
N THR A 13 14.82 -36.42 -2.91
CA THR A 13 13.39 -36.26 -3.20
C THR A 13 12.98 -34.78 -3.29
N ALA A 14 11.99 -34.53 -4.14
CA ALA A 14 11.11 -33.36 -4.17
C ALA A 14 11.73 -32.04 -4.66
N GLY A 15 11.69 -31.86 -5.98
CA GLY A 15 11.52 -30.53 -6.55
C GLY A 15 10.23 -29.93 -5.99
N LEU A 16 10.37 -29.01 -5.05
CA LEU A 16 9.32 -28.08 -4.69
C LEU A 16 9.51 -26.84 -5.55
N LEU A 17 8.76 -26.85 -6.65
CA LEU A 17 8.15 -25.71 -7.32
C LEU A 17 8.70 -24.36 -6.83
N ALA A 18 9.66 -23.83 -7.59
CA ALA A 18 9.87 -22.40 -7.68
C ALA A 18 8.60 -21.78 -8.26
N THR A 19 7.59 -21.55 -7.41
CA THR A 19 6.58 -20.54 -7.71
C THR A 19 7.27 -19.21 -7.53
N ALA A 20 7.83 -18.73 -8.63
CA ALA A 20 8.08 -17.32 -8.80
C ALA A 20 6.73 -16.61 -8.62
N LEU A 21 6.46 -16.19 -7.38
CA LEU A 21 5.45 -15.19 -7.07
C LEU A 21 5.99 -13.84 -7.56
N TRP A 22 6.24 -13.73 -8.87
CA TRP A 22 6.35 -12.45 -9.55
C TRP A 22 4.93 -11.91 -9.69
N GLY A 23 4.42 -11.36 -8.60
CA GLY A 23 3.07 -10.81 -8.54
C GLY A 23 2.60 -10.63 -7.11
N ALA A 24 3.14 -9.64 -6.39
CA ALA A 24 2.47 -8.94 -5.29
C ALA A 24 3.38 -7.92 -4.56
N GLU A 25 4.59 -7.62 -5.03
CA GLU A 25 5.38 -6.51 -4.44
C GLU A 25 4.80 -5.11 -4.77
N ALA A 26 3.68 -5.05 -5.50
CA ALA A 26 2.90 -3.82 -5.66
C ALA A 26 2.04 -3.49 -4.41
N ALA A 27 1.79 -4.43 -3.50
CA ALA A 27 0.92 -4.20 -2.33
C ALA A 27 1.56 -3.34 -1.23
N HIS A 28 2.86 -3.10 -1.27
CA HIS A 28 3.57 -2.31 -0.25
C HIS A 28 3.98 -0.90 -0.70
N ALA A 29 3.96 -0.61 -2.01
CA ALA A 29 4.40 0.68 -2.54
C ALA A 29 3.36 1.79 -2.28
N ASP A 30 2.07 1.49 -2.39
CA ASP A 30 1.00 2.49 -2.22
C ASP A 30 0.59 2.71 -0.76
N ASN A 31 0.97 1.82 0.16
CA ASN A 31 0.62 1.96 1.59
C ASN A 31 1.19 3.25 2.21
N ALA A 32 2.36 3.72 1.77
CA ALA A 32 2.90 4.99 2.25
C ALA A 32 2.05 6.20 1.80
N ASP A 33 1.56 6.19 0.56
CA ASP A 33 0.69 7.24 0.04
C ASP A 33 -0.71 7.17 0.68
N GLU A 34 -1.25 5.98 0.92
CA GLU A 34 -2.52 5.75 1.62
C GLU A 34 -2.45 6.18 3.08
N GLN A 35 -1.40 5.81 3.81
CA GLN A 35 -1.14 6.30 5.16
C GLN A 35 -1.06 7.82 5.19
N GLN A 36 -0.33 8.41 4.24
CA GLN A 36 -0.25 9.87 4.16
C GLN A 36 -1.60 10.51 3.85
N ALA A 37 -2.42 9.91 2.98
CA ALA A 37 -3.76 10.39 2.69
C ALA A 37 -4.62 10.39 3.96
N CYS A 38 -4.57 9.34 4.78
CA CYS A 38 -5.25 9.32 6.07
C CYS A 38 -4.75 10.42 7.01
N GLN A 39 -3.42 10.60 7.15
CA GLN A 39 -2.86 11.67 7.99
C GLN A 39 -3.32 13.07 7.55
N LEU A 40 -3.47 13.29 6.24
CA LEU A 40 -3.98 14.55 5.71
C LEU A 40 -5.49 14.72 5.93
N MET A 41 -6.28 13.64 5.90
CA MET A 41 -7.71 13.69 6.20
C MET A 41 -7.97 13.93 7.70
N ASP A 42 -7.10 13.44 8.57
CA ASP A 42 -7.13 13.72 10.01
C ASP A 42 -6.55 15.10 10.38
N ASP A 43 -5.93 15.83 9.45
CA ASP A 43 -5.26 17.12 9.75
C ASP A 43 -6.29 18.22 10.10
N PRO A 44 -6.30 18.72 11.36
CA PRO A 44 -7.22 19.78 11.76
C PRO A 44 -6.94 21.12 11.05
N SER A 45 -5.79 21.28 10.39
CA SER A 45 -5.47 22.46 9.58
C SER A 45 -6.43 22.64 8.40
N ALA A 46 -7.01 21.55 7.89
CA ALA A 46 -8.04 21.59 6.83
C ALA A 46 -9.25 22.41 7.28
N ALA A 47 -9.78 22.10 8.47
CA ALA A 47 -10.93 22.79 9.04
C ALA A 47 -10.62 24.26 9.38
N GLN A 48 -9.41 24.56 9.84
CA GLN A 48 -8.97 25.94 10.11
C GLN A 48 -8.91 26.80 8.83
N GLN A 49 -8.72 26.17 7.68
CA GLN A 49 -8.74 26.80 6.35
C GLN A 49 -10.13 26.78 5.70
N GLY A 50 -11.13 26.16 6.34
CA GLY A 50 -12.49 26.06 5.83
C GLY A 50 -12.72 24.95 4.80
N TYR A 51 -11.80 23.98 4.69
CA TYR A 51 -11.92 22.85 3.76
C TYR A 51 -12.49 21.61 4.44
N ALA A 52 -13.20 20.79 3.66
CA ALA A 52 -13.52 19.42 4.08
C ALA A 52 -12.27 18.52 4.04
N PRO A 53 -12.18 17.47 4.87
CA PRO A 53 -11.02 16.56 4.93
C PRO A 53 -10.58 16.01 3.56
N ALA A 54 -11.54 15.46 2.81
CA ALA A 54 -11.28 14.89 1.49
C ALA A 54 -10.90 15.96 0.47
N GLU A 55 -11.51 17.15 0.53
CA GLU A 55 -11.18 18.26 -0.36
C GLU A 55 -9.74 18.73 -0.17
N TYR A 56 -9.35 18.96 1.09
CA TYR A 56 -7.99 19.37 1.44
C TYR A 56 -6.96 18.33 1.00
N THR A 57 -7.18 17.07 1.38
CA THR A 57 -6.29 15.96 1.03
C THR A 57 -6.11 15.83 -0.47
N PHE A 58 -7.21 15.91 -1.23
CA PHE A 58 -7.15 15.83 -2.68
C PHE A 58 -6.32 16.96 -3.29
N MET A 59 -6.50 18.21 -2.84
CA MET A 59 -5.71 19.33 -3.33
C MET A 59 -4.21 19.15 -3.06
N VAL A 60 -3.85 18.69 -1.85
CA VAL A 60 -2.45 18.43 -1.47
C VAL A 60 -1.85 17.33 -2.35
N LEU A 61 -2.52 16.18 -2.49
CA LEU A 61 -2.01 15.06 -3.28
C LEU A 61 -1.91 15.43 -4.77
N ARG A 62 -2.92 16.11 -5.33
CA ARG A 62 -2.91 16.56 -6.74
C ARG A 62 -1.80 17.55 -7.07
N GLY A 63 -1.20 18.20 -6.06
CA GLY A 63 -0.01 19.03 -6.25
C GLY A 63 1.24 18.25 -6.64
N ARG A 64 1.28 16.92 -6.41
CA ARG A 64 2.45 16.06 -6.65
C ARG A 64 2.18 14.81 -7.49
N MET A 65 0.91 14.45 -7.70
CA MET A 65 0.52 13.30 -8.52
C MET A 65 -0.69 13.62 -9.41
N SER A 66 -1.01 12.69 -10.33
CA SER A 66 -2.16 12.86 -11.21
C SER A 66 -3.47 12.87 -10.42
N ALA A 67 -4.49 13.47 -11.03
CA ALA A 67 -5.82 13.51 -10.44
C ALA A 67 -6.44 12.15 -10.21
N GLN A 68 -6.24 11.24 -11.16
CA GLN A 68 -6.75 9.89 -11.06
C GLN A 68 -6.04 9.17 -9.92
N ARG A 69 -4.70 9.24 -9.87
CA ARG A 69 -3.93 8.58 -8.81
C ARG A 69 -4.30 9.08 -7.41
N ALA A 70 -4.49 10.38 -7.23
CA ALA A 70 -4.91 10.93 -5.93
C ALA A 70 -6.28 10.38 -5.49
N ARG A 71 -7.24 10.24 -6.42
CA ARG A 71 -8.54 9.62 -6.12
C ARG A 71 -8.39 8.16 -5.74
N ASP A 72 -7.62 7.40 -6.52
CA ASP A 72 -7.41 5.97 -6.29
C ASP A 72 -6.77 5.75 -4.90
N VAL A 73 -5.70 6.50 -4.58
CA VAL A 73 -5.05 6.48 -3.26
C VAL A 73 -6.01 6.82 -2.14
N MET A 74 -6.78 7.91 -2.26
CA MET A 74 -7.74 8.30 -1.22
C MET A 74 -8.87 7.26 -1.05
N SER A 75 -9.33 6.67 -2.15
CA SER A 75 -10.38 5.64 -2.13
C SER A 75 -9.88 4.37 -1.45
N LEU A 76 -8.65 3.93 -1.75
CA LEU A 76 -8.01 2.79 -1.09
C LEU A 76 -7.73 3.09 0.39
N ALA A 77 -7.18 4.26 0.69
CA ALA A 77 -6.91 4.69 2.06
C ALA A 77 -8.17 4.66 2.94
N ALA A 78 -9.28 5.19 2.45
CA ALA A 78 -10.55 5.20 3.18
C ALA A 78 -11.23 3.82 3.27
N GLN A 79 -10.82 2.82 2.47
CA GLN A 79 -11.33 1.45 2.57
C GLN A 79 -10.46 0.60 3.50
N GLU A 80 -9.14 0.74 3.40
CA GLU A 80 -8.18 -0.21 3.97
C GLU A 80 -7.40 0.35 5.18
N VAL A 81 -7.19 1.66 5.26
CA VAL A 81 -6.29 2.28 6.26
C VAL A 81 -7.05 3.13 7.29
N CYS A 82 -7.97 3.98 6.84
CA CYS A 82 -8.77 4.88 7.68
C CYS A 82 -10.27 4.82 7.30
N PRO A 83 -10.97 3.72 7.65
CA PRO A 83 -12.38 3.51 7.32
C PRO A 83 -13.33 4.56 7.92
N ASN A 84 -12.90 5.29 8.94
CA ASN A 84 -13.62 6.42 9.50
C ASN A 84 -13.77 7.61 8.54
N HIS A 85 -13.03 7.66 7.43
CA HIS A 85 -13.09 8.73 6.44
C HIS A 85 -13.90 8.38 5.19
N ILE A 86 -14.47 7.18 5.08
CA ILE A 86 -15.20 6.77 3.86
C ILE A 86 -16.39 7.69 3.54
N ILE A 87 -17.05 8.21 4.57
CA ILE A 87 -18.16 9.16 4.48
C ILE A 87 -17.71 10.58 4.09
N ASP A 88 -16.44 10.92 4.30
CA ASP A 88 -15.88 12.21 3.87
C ASP A 88 -15.61 12.22 2.36
N LEU A 89 -15.51 11.04 1.73
CA LEU A 89 -15.30 10.94 0.29
C LEU A 89 -16.57 11.26 -0.53
N PRO A 90 -16.40 11.86 -1.71
CA PRO A 90 -17.46 11.96 -2.71
C PRO A 90 -18.08 10.58 -3.01
N ALA A 91 -19.40 10.54 -3.23
CA ALA A 91 -20.11 9.27 -3.41
C ALA A 91 -19.57 8.40 -4.57
N SER A 92 -18.95 9.00 -5.58
CA SER A 92 -18.33 8.28 -6.70
C SER A 92 -16.96 7.67 -6.40
N TRP A 93 -16.37 7.96 -5.24
CA TRP A 93 -15.02 7.50 -4.82
C TRP A 93 -15.07 6.52 -3.65
N ARG A 94 -16.25 6.36 -3.04
CA ARG A 94 -16.53 5.30 -2.08
C ARG A 94 -16.78 3.98 -2.81
#